data_AF-A0A413KAZ2-F1
#
_entry.id   AF-A0A413KAZ2-F1
#
_cell.length_a   1.000
_cell.length_b   1.000
_cell.length_c   1.000
_cell.angle_alpha   90.00
_cell.angle_beta   90.00
_cell.angle_gamma   90.00
#
_symmetry.space_group_name_H-M   'P 1'
#
loop_
_entity.id
_entity.type
_entity.pdbx_description
1 polymer ?
#
loop_
_entity_poly.entity_id
_entity_poly.type
_entity_poly.pdbx_seq_one_letter_code
_entity_poly.pdbx_strand_id
1 'polypeptide(L)'
;MSKNMTPTVEEFEAWTAEDEAKALQESAEAMNVKHIIRDGNVWFLAPKGHVYKLPLALSIDDFVRLSDLQSNSEQIQMLKGILETFAGEDAAKELSKEPAMVPFNILNAYGEVLARVQGVELGKSSTSAASSKEKTEVE
;
A
#
# COMPACT_ATOMS: atom_id res chain seq x y z
N MET A 1 -15.96 -20.73 7.61
CA MET A 1 -15.77 -21.85 6.66
C MET A 1 -16.08 -21.32 5.27
N SER A 2 -15.07 -20.90 4.52
CA SER A 2 -15.28 -20.55 3.12
C SER A 2 -15.34 -21.86 2.34
N LYS A 3 -16.50 -22.16 1.74
CA LYS A 3 -16.64 -23.28 0.81
C LYS A 3 -15.74 -22.95 -0.39
N ASN A 4 -14.63 -23.68 -0.55
CA ASN A 4 -13.86 -23.66 -1.80
C ASN A 4 -14.73 -24.32 -2.86
N MET A 5 -15.57 -23.54 -3.51
CA MET A 5 -16.39 -23.99 -4.62
C MET A 5 -15.66 -23.54 -5.89
N THR A 6 -15.13 -24.51 -6.63
CA THR A 6 -14.49 -24.25 -7.91
C THR A 6 -15.52 -23.63 -8.87
N PRO A 7 -15.19 -22.54 -9.58
CA PRO A 7 -16.11 -21.95 -10.56
C PRO A 7 -16.48 -22.95 -11.68
N THR A 8 -17.69 -22.84 -12.18
CA THR A 8 -18.24 -23.63 -13.29
C THR A 8 -17.88 -23.04 -14.65
N VAL A 9 -17.93 -23.84 -15.72
CA VAL A 9 -17.65 -23.37 -17.09
C VAL A 9 -18.60 -22.24 -17.51
N GLU A 10 -19.87 -22.31 -17.12
CA GLU A 10 -20.87 -21.28 -17.41
C GLU A 10 -20.50 -19.92 -16.79
N GLU A 11 -19.89 -19.91 -15.60
CA GLU A 11 -19.39 -18.69 -14.95
C GLU A 11 -18.22 -18.07 -15.73
N PHE A 12 -17.35 -18.88 -16.35
CA PHE A 12 -16.27 -18.36 -17.21
C PHE A 12 -16.81 -17.74 -18.50
N GLU A 13 -17.80 -18.37 -19.14
CA GLU A 13 -18.38 -17.87 -20.40
C GLU A 13 -19.24 -16.61 -20.18
N ALA A 14 -19.84 -16.47 -18.99
CA ALA A 14 -20.64 -15.30 -18.61
C ALA A 14 -19.79 -14.15 -18.02
N TRP A 15 -18.49 -14.37 -17.78
CA TRP A 15 -17.61 -13.39 -17.14
C TRP A 15 -17.41 -12.15 -18.01
N THR A 16 -17.78 -10.98 -17.49
CA THR A 16 -17.66 -9.71 -18.20
C THR A 16 -16.50 -8.86 -17.69
N ALA A 17 -16.16 -7.81 -18.45
CA ALA A 17 -15.20 -6.80 -18.01
C ALA A 17 -15.68 -6.02 -16.76
N GLU A 18 -17.00 -5.87 -16.58
CA GLU A 18 -17.56 -5.24 -15.38
C GLU A 18 -17.40 -6.14 -14.14
N ASP A 19 -17.60 -7.45 -14.30
CA ASP A 19 -17.35 -8.43 -13.24
C ASP A 19 -15.87 -8.46 -12.86
N GLU A 20 -14.97 -8.41 -13.86
CA GLU A 20 -13.52 -8.32 -13.63
C GLU A 20 -13.15 -7.06 -12.86
N ALA A 21 -13.63 -5.89 -13.30
CA ALA A 21 -13.35 -4.62 -12.64
C ALA A 21 -13.83 -4.62 -11.19
N LYS A 22 -15.03 -5.15 -10.93
CA LYS A 22 -15.59 -5.28 -9.58
C LYS A 22 -14.76 -6.23 -8.71
N ALA A 23 -14.40 -7.40 -9.22
CA ALA A 23 -13.61 -8.38 -8.48
C ALA A 23 -12.20 -7.85 -8.15
N LEU A 24 -11.59 -7.10 -9.07
CA LEU A 24 -10.31 -6.42 -8.84
C LEU A 24 -10.44 -5.34 -7.76
N GLN A 25 -11.51 -4.54 -7.79
CA GLN A 25 -11.77 -3.53 -6.77
C GLN A 25 -11.98 -4.17 -5.39
N GLU A 26 -12.83 -5.20 -5.28
CA GLU A 26 -13.06 -5.92 -4.02
C GLU A 26 -11.76 -6.54 -3.48
N SER A 27 -10.93 -7.09 -4.37
CA SER A 27 -9.61 -7.63 -4.01
C SER A 27 -8.68 -6.53 -3.50
N ALA A 28 -8.65 -5.37 -4.16
CA ALA A 28 -7.84 -4.22 -3.73
C ALA A 28 -8.31 -3.68 -2.37
N GLU A 29 -9.62 -3.55 -2.16
CA GLU A 29 -10.21 -3.10 -0.89
C GLU A 29 -9.91 -4.08 0.26
N ALA A 30 -9.94 -5.38 0.00
CA ALA A 30 -9.57 -6.41 0.97
C ALA A 30 -8.09 -6.34 1.40
N MET A 31 -7.23 -5.73 0.57
CA MET A 31 -5.80 -5.54 0.85
C MET A 31 -5.48 -4.12 1.36
N ASN A 32 -6.49 -3.27 1.53
CA ASN A 32 -6.30 -1.89 1.95
C ASN A 32 -5.75 -1.82 3.38
N VAL A 33 -4.90 -0.82 3.64
CA VAL A 33 -4.29 -0.59 4.95
C VAL A 33 -4.85 0.70 5.55
N LYS A 34 -5.28 0.63 6.81
CA LYS A 34 -5.71 1.83 7.55
C LYS A 34 -4.51 2.42 8.27
N HIS A 35 -4.49 3.72 8.49
CA HIS A 35 -3.43 4.34 9.29
C HIS A 35 -3.94 5.41 10.24
N ILE A 36 -3.20 5.61 11.34
CA ILE A 36 -3.36 6.74 12.25
C ILE A 36 -2.00 7.39 12.49
N ILE A 37 -2.00 8.69 12.79
CA ILE A 37 -0.80 9.44 13.14
C ILE A 37 -0.87 9.76 14.64
N ARG A 38 0.15 9.32 15.39
CA ARG A 38 0.22 9.53 16.84
C ARG A 38 1.67 9.52 17.31
N ASP A 39 2.01 10.43 18.22
CA ASP A 39 3.32 10.50 18.90
C ASP A 39 4.52 10.57 17.93
N GLY A 40 4.40 11.35 16.84
CA GLY A 40 5.46 11.46 15.83
C GLY A 40 5.67 10.22 14.97
N ASN A 41 4.70 9.30 14.96
CA ASN A 41 4.75 8.06 14.18
C ASN A 41 3.45 7.87 13.38
N VAL A 42 3.55 7.10 12.31
CA VAL A 42 2.42 6.55 11.58
C VAL A 42 2.27 5.09 11.96
N TRP A 43 1.04 4.69 12.29
CA TRP A 43 0.68 3.33 12.65
C TRP A 43 -0.25 2.77 11.59
N PHE A 44 0.13 1.66 10.96
CA PHE A 44 -0.64 1.00 9.91
C PHE A 44 -1.31 -0.26 10.48
N LEU A 45 -2.59 -0.43 10.19
CA LEU A 45 -3.36 -1.63 10.47
C LEU A 45 -3.57 -2.40 9.16
N ALA A 46 -2.94 -3.56 9.05
CA ALA A 46 -3.11 -4.47 7.94
C ALA A 46 -4.43 -5.26 8.03
N PRO A 47 -4.95 -5.80 6.91
CA PRO A 47 -6.21 -6.54 6.88
C PRO A 47 -6.28 -7.73 7.86
N LYS A 48 -5.14 -8.38 8.11
CA LYS A 48 -5.04 -9.50 9.08
C LYS A 48 -5.01 -9.06 10.55
N GLY A 49 -5.06 -7.75 10.82
CA GLY A 49 -5.03 -7.20 12.18
C GLY A 49 -3.63 -6.88 12.71
N HIS A 50 -2.57 -7.14 11.94
CA HIS A 50 -1.22 -6.76 12.33
C HIS A 50 -1.04 -5.24 12.28
N VAL A 51 -0.28 -4.71 13.25
CA VAL A 51 -0.02 -3.28 13.37
C VAL A 51 1.47 -3.01 13.15
N TYR A 52 1.77 -2.08 12.24
CA TYR A 52 3.13 -1.69 11.89
C TYR A 52 3.36 -0.22 12.23
N LYS A 53 4.54 0.09 12.76
CA LYS A 53 4.90 1.45 13.19
C LYS A 53 6.05 1.97 12.33
N LEU A 54 5.87 3.16 11.74
CA LEU A 54 6.90 3.88 10.99
C LEU A 54 7.08 5.30 11.57
N PRO A 55 8.32 5.82 11.66
CA PRO A 55 8.59 7.16 12.20
C PRO A 55 8.15 8.26 11.22
N LEU A 56 7.70 9.43 11.69
CA LEU A 56 7.52 10.59 10.80
C LEU A 56 8.83 11.36 10.55
N ALA A 57 9.72 11.36 11.53
CA ALA A 57 11.04 11.97 11.44
C ALA A 57 12.03 10.97 10.85
N LEU A 58 12.02 10.80 9.52
CA LEU A 58 13.04 10.02 8.83
C LEU A 58 14.38 10.77 8.82
N SER A 59 15.48 10.01 8.93
CA SER A 59 16.79 10.53 8.60
C SER A 59 16.90 10.80 7.09
N ILE A 60 17.81 11.69 6.68
CA ILE A 60 18.07 11.94 5.26
C ILE A 60 18.51 10.64 4.56
N ASP A 61 19.33 9.83 5.22
CA ASP A 61 19.82 8.56 4.67
C ASP A 61 18.68 7.57 4.42
N ASP A 62 17.75 7.42 5.36
CA ASP A 62 16.60 6.52 5.19
C ASP A 62 15.62 7.04 4.12
N PHE A 63 15.49 8.36 4.01
CA PHE A 63 14.68 8.99 2.98
C PHE A 63 15.23 8.73 1.57
N VAL A 64 16.52 8.99 1.34
CA VAL A 64 17.19 8.74 0.05
C VAL A 64 17.10 7.26 -0.30
N ARG A 65 17.34 6.39 0.68
CA ARG A 65 17.21 4.94 0.51
C ARG A 65 15.81 4.50 0.11
N LEU A 66 14.75 5.20 0.54
CA LEU A 66 13.37 4.93 0.10
C LEU A 66 13.08 5.46 -1.30
N SER A 67 13.63 6.61 -1.68
CA SER A 67 13.39 7.23 -3.00
C SER A 67 14.11 6.52 -4.15
N ASP A 68 15.23 5.88 -3.87
CA ASP A 68 16.08 5.29 -4.91
C ASP A 68 15.65 3.88 -5.35
N LEU A 69 14.66 3.27 -4.68
CA LEU A 69 14.25 1.89 -4.93
C LEU A 69 13.47 1.77 -6.25
N GLN A 70 13.99 0.96 -7.17
CA GLN A 70 13.44 0.78 -8.51
C GLN A 70 12.54 -0.45 -8.62
N SER A 71 12.75 -1.47 -7.77
CA SER A 71 12.01 -2.73 -7.83
C SER A 71 11.14 -3.00 -6.60
N ASN A 72 10.06 -3.73 -6.86
CA ASN A 72 9.11 -4.21 -5.85
C ASN A 72 9.80 -5.03 -4.72
N SER A 73 10.79 -5.86 -5.06
CA SER A 73 11.55 -6.63 -4.06
C SER A 73 12.41 -5.75 -3.16
N GLU A 74 13.07 -4.74 -3.72
CA GLU A 74 13.91 -3.81 -2.94
C GLU A 74 13.07 -2.97 -1.98
N GLN A 75 11.90 -2.50 -2.45
CA GLN A 75 10.91 -1.81 -1.63
C GLN A 75 10.46 -2.65 -0.41
N ILE A 76 10.12 -3.92 -0.62
CA ILE A 76 9.72 -4.82 0.49
C ILE A 76 10.88 -5.04 1.47
N GLN A 77 12.10 -5.29 0.98
CA GLN A 77 13.25 -5.49 1.89
C GLN A 77 13.58 -4.21 2.67
N MET A 78 13.43 -3.04 2.05
CA MET A 78 13.60 -1.77 2.75
C MET A 78 12.54 -1.61 3.86
N LEU A 79 11.26 -1.84 3.56
CA LEU A 79 10.20 -1.77 4.57
C LEU A 79 10.49 -2.71 5.74
N LYS A 80 10.93 -3.94 5.45
CA LYS A 80 11.35 -4.88 6.50
C LYS A 80 12.48 -4.32 7.36
N GLY A 81 13.54 -3.76 6.76
CA GLY A 81 14.64 -3.17 7.52
C GLY A 81 14.22 -1.97 8.37
N ILE A 82 13.31 -1.13 7.88
CA ILE A 82 12.73 -0.02 8.66
C ILE A 82 11.90 -0.58 9.82
N LEU A 83 11.06 -1.59 9.59
CA LEU A 83 10.29 -2.23 10.66
C LEU A 83 11.19 -2.92 11.69
N GLU A 84 12.25 -3.60 11.28
CA GLU A 84 13.24 -4.18 12.21
C GLU A 84 13.84 -3.09 13.11
N THR A 85 14.18 -1.94 12.52
CA THR A 85 14.78 -0.81 13.23
C THR A 85 13.81 -0.12 14.20
N PHE A 86 12.55 0.11 13.80
CA PHE A 86 11.61 0.96 14.55
C PHE A 86 10.47 0.22 15.27
N ALA A 87 10.17 -1.01 14.85
CA ALA A 87 9.10 -1.85 15.37
C ALA A 87 9.59 -3.21 15.91
N GLY A 88 10.86 -3.55 15.70
CA GLY A 88 11.49 -4.80 16.14
C GLY A 88 11.38 -5.94 15.12
N GLU A 89 12.18 -6.99 15.31
CA GLU A 89 12.25 -8.13 14.37
C GLU A 89 10.91 -8.85 14.15
N ASP A 90 10.06 -8.89 15.17
CA ASP A 90 8.78 -9.59 15.09
C ASP A 90 7.84 -8.93 14.07
N ALA A 91 7.88 -7.60 13.97
CA ALA A 91 7.10 -6.87 12.97
C ALA A 91 7.52 -7.24 11.54
N ALA A 92 8.82 -7.38 11.27
CA ALA A 92 9.30 -7.76 9.93
C ALA A 92 9.02 -9.23 9.60
N LYS A 93 9.04 -10.12 10.60
CA LYS A 93 8.62 -11.53 10.44
C LYS A 93 7.13 -11.62 10.11
N GLU A 94 6.28 -10.85 10.79
CA GLU A 94 4.85 -10.82 10.48
C GLU A 94 4.56 -10.20 9.11
N LEU A 95 5.26 -9.11 8.74
CA LEU A 95 5.14 -8.52 7.41
C LEU A 95 5.48 -9.54 6.30
N SER A 96 6.44 -10.44 6.54
CA SER A 96 6.83 -11.47 5.56
C SER A 96 5.74 -12.54 5.34
N LYS A 97 4.70 -12.57 6.17
CA LYS A 97 3.53 -13.46 6.04
C LYS A 97 2.30 -12.76 5.46
N GLU A 98 2.39 -11.46 5.19
CA GLU A 98 1.33 -10.70 4.56
C GLU A 98 1.28 -10.95 3.04
N PRO A 99 0.12 -10.78 2.39
CA PRO A 99 0.05 -10.69 0.94
C PRO A 99 0.98 -9.57 0.44
N ALA A 100 1.68 -9.77 -0.68
CA ALA A 100 2.69 -8.84 -1.17
C ALA A 100 2.18 -7.40 -1.38
N MET A 101 0.89 -7.23 -1.70
CA MET A 101 0.25 -5.92 -1.84
C MET A 101 0.18 -5.12 -0.54
N VAL A 102 0.14 -5.77 0.62
CA VAL A 102 0.05 -5.08 1.93
C VAL A 102 1.31 -4.24 2.20
N PRO A 103 2.55 -4.79 2.11
CA PRO A 103 3.77 -3.99 2.13
C PRO A 103 3.77 -2.79 1.15
N PHE A 104 3.31 -2.98 -0.08
CA PHE A 104 3.23 -1.89 -1.07
C PHE A 104 2.23 -0.81 -0.64
N ASN A 105 1.05 -1.21 -0.16
CA ASN A 105 0.03 -0.29 0.33
C ASN A 105 0.54 0.50 1.55
N ILE A 106 1.33 -0.12 2.44
CA ILE A 106 1.98 0.58 3.56
C ILE A 106 2.97 1.62 3.04
N LEU A 107 3.86 1.26 2.11
CA LEU A 107 4.86 2.18 1.56
C LEU A 107 4.21 3.36 0.83
N ASN A 108 3.20 3.10 0.00
CA ASN A 108 2.46 4.14 -0.71
C ASN A 108 1.78 5.11 0.26
N ALA A 109 1.02 4.59 1.22
CA ALA A 109 0.33 5.41 2.21
C ALA A 109 1.32 6.18 3.11
N TYR A 110 2.48 5.58 3.42
CA TYR A 110 3.52 6.24 4.18
C TYR A 110 4.16 7.40 3.40
N GLY A 111 4.46 7.20 2.11
CA GLY A 111 4.91 8.27 1.21
C GLY A 111 3.90 9.43 1.14
N GLU A 112 2.62 9.15 0.99
CA GLU A 112 1.56 10.18 1.00
C GLU A 112 1.49 10.94 2.32
N VAL A 113 1.66 10.26 3.46
CA VAL A 113 1.69 10.91 4.78
C VAL A 113 2.90 11.82 4.90
N LEU A 114 4.10 11.35 4.55
CA LEU A 114 5.32 12.14 4.60
C LEU A 114 5.24 13.37 3.69
N ALA A 115 4.68 13.22 2.49
CA ALA A 115 4.51 14.32 1.56
C ALA A 115 3.61 15.43 2.13
N ARG A 116 2.51 15.04 2.79
CA ARG A 116 1.58 15.97 3.46
C ARG A 116 2.20 16.65 4.68
N VAL A 117 3.02 15.93 5.47
CA VAL A 117 3.68 16.50 6.66
C VAL A 117 4.73 17.53 6.28
N GLN A 118 5.48 17.30 5.21
CA GLN A 118 6.56 18.19 4.78
C GLN A 118 6.07 19.34 3.89
N GLY A 119 4.86 19.27 3.35
CA GLY A 119 4.40 20.19 2.30
C GLY A 119 5.15 20.01 0.98
N VAL A 120 5.83 18.87 0.80
CA VAL A 120 6.66 18.53 -0.35
C VAL A 120 6.09 17.25 -0.95
N GLU A 121 5.69 17.25 -2.23
CA GLU A 121 5.34 15.99 -2.89
C GLU A 121 6.60 15.11 -2.95
N LEU A 122 6.56 13.99 -2.24
CA LEU A 122 7.51 12.91 -2.50
C LEU A 122 7.29 12.45 -3.91
N GLY A 123 8.30 12.68 -4.76
CA GLY A 123 8.24 12.55 -6.21
C GLY A 123 7.30 11.45 -6.65
N LYS A 124 6.15 11.87 -7.19
CA LYS A 124 5.21 10.96 -7.84
C LYS A 124 5.97 10.24 -8.95
N SER A 125 6.13 8.93 -8.82
CA SER A 125 6.36 8.09 -9.97
C SER A 125 5.27 8.42 -11.00
N SER A 126 5.70 8.82 -12.19
CA SER A 126 4.87 9.24 -13.32
C SER A 126 4.02 8.10 -13.90
N THR A 127 3.14 7.49 -13.10
CA THR A 127 2.12 6.57 -13.60
C THR A 127 0.95 6.50 -12.61
N SER A 128 0.09 7.52 -12.61
CA SER A 128 -1.35 7.43 -12.30
C SER A 128 -1.93 8.85 -12.23
N ALA A 129 -1.79 9.59 -13.32
CA ALA A 129 -2.61 10.77 -13.59
C ALA A 129 -3.29 10.57 -14.95
N ALA A 130 -4.14 9.56 -15.01
CA ALA A 130 -5.07 9.40 -16.12
C ALA A 130 -6.38 8.79 -15.59
N SER A 131 -7.13 9.58 -14.82
CA SER A 131 -8.58 9.69 -15.01
C SER A 131 -9.14 10.68 -13.98
N SER A 132 -9.22 11.94 -14.36
CA SER A 132 -10.21 12.88 -13.87
C SER A 132 -10.36 13.92 -14.96
N LYS A 133 -11.18 13.59 -15.98
CA LYS A 133 -11.75 14.63 -16.84
C LYS A 133 -12.73 15.42 -15.98
N GLU A 134 -12.21 16.45 -15.32
CA GLU A 134 -13.04 17.57 -14.90
C GLU A 134 -13.49 18.28 -16.17
N LYS A 135 -14.78 18.11 -16.52
CA LYS A 135 -15.39 18.84 -17.62
C LYS A 135 -15.81 20.19 -17.04
N THR A 136 -14.91 21.17 -17.10
CA THR A 136 -15.22 22.55 -16.75
C THR A 136 -16.21 23.11 -17.76
N GLU A 137 -17.36 23.51 -17.24
CA GLU A 137 -18.38 24.35 -17.85
C GLU A 137 -17.78 25.73 -18.16
N VAL A 138 -17.91 26.22 -19.40
CA VAL A 138 -17.72 27.64 -19.72
C VAL A 138 -18.79 28.06 -20.72
N GLU A 139 -19.63 28.96 -20.22
CA GLU A 139 -20.38 30.08 -20.84
C GLU A 139 -20.53 30.14 -22.36
#